data_AF-X1TML8-F1
#
_entry.id   AF-X1TML8-F1
#
_cell.length_a   1.000
_cell.length_b   1.000
_cell.length_c   1.000
_cell.angle_alpha   90.00
_cell.angle_beta   90.00
_cell.angle_gamma   90.00
#
_symmetry.space_group_name_H-M   'P 1'
#
loop_
_entity.id
_entity.type
_entity.pdbx_description
1 polymer ?
#
loop_
_entity_poly.entity_id
_entity_poly.type
_entity_poly.pdbx_seq_one_letter_code
_entity_poly.pdbx_strand_id
1 'polypeptide(L)'
;MRNQTWDEDGVLVRDNELYLDDRVLKVRDINGVVREPTQAETGQFYWKPPRDPLSEIDEIKADYATLKAKVDILKKKKRSPQGTETN
;
A
#
# COMPACT_ATOMS: atom_id res chain seq x y z
N MET A 1 -1.28 -4.56 -11.07
CA MET A 1 -0.16 -4.40 -12.04
C MET A 1 -0.59 -5.10 -13.33
N ARG A 2 -0.27 -4.56 -14.50
CA ARG A 2 -0.72 -5.13 -15.78
C ARG A 2 0.50 -5.42 -16.67
N ASN A 3 0.58 -6.64 -17.19
CA ASN A 3 1.67 -7.10 -18.04
C ASN A 3 1.12 -7.39 -19.44
N GLN A 4 1.29 -6.41 -20.32
CA GLN A 4 0.80 -6.44 -21.69
C GLN A 4 1.92 -6.77 -22.67
N THR A 5 1.59 -7.47 -23.74
CA THR A 5 2.50 -7.74 -24.85
C THR A 5 1.76 -7.47 -26.15
N TRP A 6 2.42 -6.71 -27.01
CA TRP A 6 1.93 -6.30 -28.31
C TRP A 6 2.82 -6.93 -29.38
N ASP A 7 2.25 -7.27 -30.53
CA ASP A 7 3.03 -7.68 -31.69
C ASP A 7 3.54 -6.47 -32.50
N GLU A 8 4.24 -6.74 -33.60
CA GLU A 8 4.82 -5.71 -34.49
C GLU A 8 3.75 -4.84 -35.17
N ASP A 9 2.53 -5.36 -35.31
CA ASP A 9 1.38 -4.67 -35.91
C ASP A 9 0.58 -3.85 -34.87
N GLY A 10 1.00 -3.88 -33.60
CA GLY A 10 0.33 -3.16 -32.51
C GLY A 10 -0.94 -3.85 -32.03
N VAL A 11 -1.11 -5.15 -32.27
CA VAL A 11 -2.20 -5.97 -31.73
C VAL A 11 -1.80 -6.51 -30.36
N LEU A 12 -2.72 -6.42 -29.41
CA LEU A 12 -2.52 -6.95 -28.06
C LEU A 12 -2.62 -8.47 -28.08
N VAL A 13 -1.49 -9.15 -27.87
CA VAL A 13 -1.40 -10.63 -27.89
C VAL A 13 -1.39 -11.24 -26.47
N ARG A 14 -1.10 -10.45 -25.45
CA ARG A 14 -1.18 -10.87 -24.04
C ARG A 14 -1.58 -9.70 -23.16
N ASP A 15 -2.49 -9.95 -22.23
CA ASP A 15 -2.88 -8.98 -21.20
C ASP A 15 -3.10 -9.70 -19.88
N ASN A 16 -2.08 -9.71 -19.02
CA ASN A 16 -2.17 -10.32 -17.70
C ASN A 16 -2.33 -9.22 -16.64
N GLU A 17 -3.49 -9.19 -15.99
CA GLU A 17 -3.76 -8.33 -14.84
C GLU A 17 -3.48 -9.07 -13.54
N LEU A 18 -2.52 -8.57 -12.77
CA LEU A 18 -2.23 -9.02 -11.41
C LEU A 18 -2.98 -8.14 -10.40
N TYR A 19 -3.79 -8.77 -9.54
CA TYR A 19 -4.61 -8.09 -8.53
C TYR A 19 -4.71 -8.92 -7.24
N LEU A 20 -5.01 -8.23 -6.13
CA LEU A 20 -5.29 -8.87 -4.85
C LEU A 20 -6.79 -9.06 -4.70
N ASP A 21 -7.18 -10.30 -4.40
CA ASP A 21 -8.55 -10.68 -4.02
C ASP A 21 -8.51 -11.19 -2.58
N ASP A 22 -9.07 -10.43 -1.64
CA ASP A 22 -9.01 -10.71 -0.19
C ASP A 22 -7.61 -11.11 0.34
N ARG A 23 -6.56 -10.48 -0.23
CA ARG A 23 -5.12 -10.69 0.05
C ARG A 23 -4.46 -11.86 -0.67
N VAL A 24 -5.18 -12.60 -1.50
CA VAL A 24 -4.59 -13.61 -2.39
C VAL A 24 -4.25 -12.95 -3.72
N LEU A 25 -2.98 -13.02 -4.14
CA LEU A 25 -2.56 -12.52 -5.44
C LEU A 25 -3.07 -13.46 -6.54
N LYS A 26 -3.74 -12.89 -7.54
CA LYS A 26 -4.31 -13.60 -8.69
C LYS A 26 -3.87 -12.95 -10.00
N VAL A 27 -3.89 -13.73 -11.06
CA VAL A 27 -3.72 -13.24 -12.44
C VAL A 27 -5.00 -13.49 -13.22
N ARG A 28 -5.48 -12.47 -13.94
CA ARG A 28 -6.52 -12.59 -14.95
C ARG A 28 -5.92 -12.34 -16.33
N ASP A 29 -6.12 -13.25 -17.27
CA ASP A 29 -5.66 -13.07 -18.65
C ASP A 29 -6.66 -12.29 -19.51
N ILE A 30 -6.30 -12.07 -20.79
CA ILE A 30 -7.10 -11.35 -21.79
C ILE A 30 -8.45 -12.02 -22.08
N ASN A 31 -8.56 -13.33 -21.85
CA ASN A 31 -9.78 -14.11 -22.02
C ASN A 31 -10.62 -14.14 -20.73
N GLY A 32 -10.15 -13.51 -19.65
CA GLY A 32 -10.81 -13.48 -18.35
C GLY A 32 -10.52 -14.70 -17.47
N VAL A 33 -9.64 -15.61 -17.88
CA VAL A 33 -9.29 -16.81 -17.10
C VAL A 33 -8.45 -16.39 -15.90
N VAL A 34 -8.82 -16.91 -14.73
CA VAL A 34 -8.13 -16.64 -13.47
C VAL A 34 -7.23 -17.80 -13.10
N ARG A 35 -5.97 -17.51 -12.77
CA ARG A 35 -4.98 -18.49 -12.32
C ARG A 35 -4.11 -17.95 -11.20
N GLU A 36 -3.35 -18.84 -10.59
CA GLU A 36 -2.29 -18.44 -9.68
C GLU A 36 -1.14 -17.73 -10.42
N PRO A 37 -0.52 -16.72 -9.80
CA PRO A 37 0.65 -16.06 -10.33
C PRO A 37 1.87 -16.99 -10.29
N THR A 38 2.75 -16.84 -11.26
CA THR A 38 4.09 -17.44 -11.20
C THR A 38 4.93 -16.76 -10.12
N GLN A 39 6.04 -17.39 -9.71
CA GLN A 39 6.98 -16.76 -8.78
C GLN A 39 7.55 -15.44 -9.32
N ALA A 40 7.86 -15.38 -10.62
CA ALA A 40 8.37 -14.16 -11.25
C ALA A 40 7.33 -13.01 -11.22
N GLU A 41 6.07 -13.32 -11.56
CA GLU A 41 4.94 -12.38 -11.49
C GLU A 41 4.72 -11.87 -10.06
N THR A 42 4.80 -12.77 -9.07
CA THR A 42 4.70 -12.43 -7.65
C THR A 42 5.83 -11.50 -7.23
N GLY A 43 7.07 -11.84 -7.59
CA GLY A 43 8.25 -11.02 -7.30
C GLY A 43 8.12 -9.62 -7.89
N GLN A 44 7.70 -9.50 -9.15
CA GLN A 44 7.51 -8.22 -9.82
C GLN A 44 6.36 -7.41 -9.20
N PHE A 45 5.27 -8.05 -8.78
CA PHE A 45 4.14 -7.36 -8.14
C PHE A 45 4.51 -6.72 -6.80
N TYR A 46 5.28 -7.43 -5.99
CA TYR A 46 5.73 -6.93 -4.68
C TYR A 46 7.05 -6.16 -4.74
N TRP A 47 7.69 -6.11 -5.91
CA TRP A 47 8.92 -5.37 -6.08
C TRP A 47 8.66 -3.89 -5.79
N LYS A 48 9.42 -3.38 -4.84
CA LYS A 48 9.51 -1.96 -4.56
C LYS A 48 10.89 -1.51 -5.04
N PRO A 49 10.99 -0.37 -5.75
CA PRO A 49 12.29 0.19 -6.05
C PRO A 49 13.05 0.41 -4.75
N PRO A 50 14.39 0.22 -4.75
CA PRO A 50 15.22 0.63 -3.63
C PRO A 50 14.89 2.09 -3.29
N ARG A 51 14.41 2.32 -2.07
CA ARG A 51 14.11 3.67 -1.59
C ARG A 51 15.39 4.30 -1.07
N ASP A 52 15.51 5.61 -1.25
CA ASP A 52 16.59 6.38 -0.64
C ASP A 52 16.43 6.32 0.89
N PRO A 53 17.40 5.79 1.65
CA PRO A 53 17.32 5.69 3.10
C PRO A 53 17.04 7.03 3.79
N LEU A 54 17.47 8.16 3.19
CA LEU A 54 17.19 9.49 3.73
C LEU A 54 15.70 9.84 3.65
N SER A 55 15.04 9.47 2.56
CA SER A 55 13.59 9.68 2.40
C SER A 55 12.77 8.87 3.42
N GLU A 56 13.19 7.64 3.73
CA GLU A 56 12.52 6.82 4.74
C GLU A 56 12.67 7.40 6.14
N ILE A 57 13.84 7.95 6.46
CA ILE A 57 14.08 8.63 7.74
C ILE A 57 13.15 9.84 7.91
N ASP A 58 12.93 10.60 6.85
CA ASP A 58 12.07 11.79 6.91
C ASP A 58 10.57 11.42 7.03
N GLU A 59 10.12 10.36 6.37
CA GLU A 59 8.78 9.79 6.59
C GLU A 59 8.60 9.35 8.06
N ILE A 60 9.58 8.60 8.60
CA ILE A 60 9.54 8.13 10.00
C ILE A 60 9.53 9.31 10.99
N LYS A 61 10.30 10.38 10.74
CA LYS A 61 10.27 11.59 11.57
C LYS A 61 8.90 12.27 11.55
N ALA A 62 8.25 12.34 10.38
CA ALA A 62 6.94 12.94 10.24
C ALA A 62 5.86 12.15 11.00
N ASP A 63 5.90 10.82 10.88
CA ASP A 63 5.02 9.92 11.63
C ASP A 63 5.23 10.04 13.14
N TYR A 64 6.49 10.08 13.58
CA TYR A 64 6.84 10.29 14.98
C TYR A 64 6.32 11.62 15.52
N ALA A 65 6.50 12.72 14.78
CA ALA A 65 6.01 14.04 15.17
C ALA A 65 4.48 14.05 15.31
N THR A 66 3.78 13.42 14.38
CA THR A 66 2.32 13.27 14.41
C THR A 66 1.86 12.46 15.61
N LEU A 67 2.51 11.32 15.88
CA LEU A 67 2.18 10.47 17.02
C LEU A 67 2.44 11.19 18.35
N LYS A 68 3.56 11.90 18.45
CA LYS A 68 3.91 12.71 19.63
C LYS A 68 2.85 13.78 19.89
N ALA A 69 2.42 14.51 18.86
CA ALA A 69 1.36 15.51 18.99
C ALA A 69 0.03 14.90 19.51
N LYS A 70 -0.37 13.74 18.98
CA LYS A 70 -1.56 13.01 19.45
C LYS A 70 -1.43 12.60 20.93
N VAL A 71 -0.27 12.08 21.33
CA VAL A 71 0.01 11.69 22.72
C VAL A 71 -0.03 12.91 23.64
N ASP A 72 0.53 14.05 23.22
CA ASP A 72 0.55 15.27 24.02
C ASP A 72 -0.86 15.85 24.20
N ILE A 73 -1.71 15.81 23.16
CA ILE A 73 -3.13 16.16 23.25
C ILE A 73 -3.86 15.24 24.25
N LEU A 74 -3.65 13.93 24.17
CA LEU A 74 -4.26 12.96 25.08
C LEU A 74 -3.80 13.16 26.54
N LYS A 75 -2.51 13.44 26.76
CA LYS A 75 -1.95 13.75 28.08
C LYS A 75 -2.54 15.03 28.66
N LYS A 76 -2.72 16.08 27.84
CA LYS A 76 -3.41 17.32 28.26
C LYS A 76 -4.87 17.05 28.61
N LYS A 77 -5.60 16.30 27.78
CA LYS A 77 -7.00 15.93 28.04
C LYS A 77 -7.17 15.11 29.32
N LYS A 78 -6.22 14.23 29.67
CA LYS A 78 -6.22 13.51 30.96
C LYS A 78 -5.87 14.39 32.17
N ARG A 79 -5.17 15.52 31.97
CA ARG A 79 -4.72 16.42 33.04
C ARG A 79 -5.69 17.57 33.34
N SER A 80 -6.70 17.80 32.50
CA SER A 80 -7.84 18.63 32.83
C SER A 80 -8.91 17.76 33.47
N PRO A 81 -9.13 17.80 34.81
CA PRO A 81 -10.34 17.24 35.37
C PRO A 81 -11.51 18.04 34.80
N GLN A 82 -12.57 17.36 34.39
CA GLN A 82 -13.89 17.98 34.26
C GLN A 82 -14.16 18.72 35.59
N GLY A 83 -14.10 20.04 35.55
CA GLY A 83 -14.53 20.89 36.66
C GLY A 83 -16.05 20.86 36.73
N THR A 84 -16.55 20.40 37.87
CA THR A 84 -17.76 20.87 38.57
C THR A 84 -19.04 21.05 37.73
N GLU A 85 -19.96 20.09 37.84
CA GLU A 85 -21.39 20.43 37.88
C GLU A 85 -21.87 20.25 39.33
N THR A 86 -22.04 21.40 39.99
CA THR A 86 -22.87 21.57 41.18
C THR A 86 -24.32 21.74 40.73
N ASN A 87 -25.21 20.86 41.20
CA ASN A 87 -26.55 21.18 41.70
C ASN A 87 -27.15 19.98 42.42
#